data_AF-A0A8W8M9Q8-F1
#
_entry.id   AF-A0A8W8M9Q8-F1
#
_cell.length_a   1.000
_cell.length_b   1.000
_cell.length_c   1.000
_cell.angle_alpha   90.00
_cell.angle_beta   90.00
_cell.angle_gamma   90.00
#
_symmetry.space_group_name_H-M   'P 1'
#
loop_
_entity.id
_entity.type
_entity.pdbx_description
1 polymer ?
#
loop_
_entity_poly.entity_id
_entity_poly.type
_entity_poly.pdbx_seq_one_letter_code
_entity_poly.pdbx_strand_id
1 'polypeptide(L)'
;MNEYRVPELNVQNGVLKSLSFMFEYIGEMGKDYIYAVAPLLEDALMDRDLVHRQTSMSAIQHIALGVYGFGCEDALTHLLNYVWPNIFETSPHVVQAFMGSIEGMRVGIGPSKILQYALQGLFHPARKVRDVYWKVYNTVYIGAQDGMIPAYPRVPNDQKNNYVRYELDYIL
;
A
#
# COMPACT_ATOMS: atom_id res chain seq x y z
N MET A 1 19.72 -1.23 -12.46
CA MET A 1 19.13 -2.59 -12.32
C MET A 1 20.17 -3.70 -12.42
N ASN A 2 21.11 -3.67 -13.38
CA ASN A 2 22.16 -4.71 -13.47
C ASN A 2 23.03 -4.83 -12.20
N GLU A 3 23.39 -3.69 -11.59
CA GLU A 3 24.16 -3.66 -10.33
C GLU A 3 23.46 -4.36 -9.15
N TYR A 4 22.12 -4.45 -9.16
CA TYR A 4 21.37 -5.15 -8.12
C TYR A 4 21.58 -6.68 -8.17
N ARG A 5 22.05 -7.22 -9.30
CA ARG A 5 22.36 -8.65 -9.45
C ARG A 5 23.65 -9.06 -8.77
N VAL A 6 24.48 -8.10 -8.36
CA VAL A 6 25.70 -8.38 -7.60
C VAL A 6 25.28 -8.87 -6.21
N PRO A 7 25.77 -10.02 -5.72
CA PRO A 7 25.37 -10.62 -4.45
C PRO A 7 26.00 -9.90 -3.24
N GLU A 8 26.06 -8.57 -3.28
CA GLU A 8 26.58 -7.72 -2.21
C GLU A 8 25.46 -6.82 -1.67
N LEU A 9 25.01 -7.10 -0.45
CA LEU A 9 23.86 -6.43 0.18
C LEU A 9 24.01 -4.90 0.26
N ASN A 10 25.23 -4.39 0.45
CA ASN A 10 25.47 -2.95 0.51
C ASN A 10 25.26 -2.27 -0.85
N VAL A 11 25.66 -2.94 -1.93
CA VAL A 11 25.45 -2.47 -3.30
C VAL A 11 23.96 -2.47 -3.62
N GLN A 12 23.25 -3.56 -3.28
CA GLN A 12 21.81 -3.67 -3.48
C GLN A 12 21.03 -2.59 -2.72
N ASN A 13 21.36 -2.35 -1.45
CA ASN A 13 20.81 -1.25 -0.66
C ASN A 13 21.09 0.12 -1.29
N GLY A 14 22.30 0.32 -1.84
CA GLY A 14 22.65 1.54 -2.58
C GLY A 14 21.77 1.74 -3.82
N VAL A 15 21.54 0.67 -4.59
CA VAL A 15 20.66 0.70 -5.76
C VAL A 15 19.22 1.04 -5.35
N LEU A 16 18.67 0.41 -4.31
CA LEU A 16 17.30 0.69 -3.84
C LEU A 16 17.14 2.14 -3.37
N LYS A 17 18.12 2.70 -2.66
CA LYS A 17 18.09 4.11 -2.23
C LYS A 17 18.11 5.04 -3.44
N SER A 18 18.99 4.78 -4.41
CA SER A 18 19.05 5.57 -5.64
C SER A 18 17.74 5.51 -6.43
N LEU A 19 17.11 4.33 -6.48
CA LEU A 19 15.82 4.10 -7.12
C LEU A 19 14.72 4.94 -6.44
N SER A 20 14.68 4.93 -5.11
CA SER A 20 13.71 5.70 -4.33
C SER A 20 13.79 7.21 -4.62
N PHE A 21 15.00 7.79 -4.60
CA PHE A 21 15.19 9.22 -4.90
C PHE A 21 14.92 9.54 -6.37
N MET A 22 15.30 8.64 -7.28
CA MET A 22 15.05 8.84 -8.70
C MET A 22 13.56 8.91 -9.01
N PHE A 23 12.74 7.98 -8.49
CA PHE A 23 11.28 8.00 -8.71
C PHE A 23 10.59 9.19 -8.06
N GLU A 24 11.09 9.66 -6.91
CA GLU A 24 10.64 10.91 -6.29
C GLU A 24 10.89 12.11 -7.21
N TYR A 25 12.08 12.16 -7.82
CA TYR A 25 12.50 13.28 -8.64
C TYR A 25 11.82 13.32 -10.01
N ILE A 26 11.71 12.17 -10.68
CA ILE A 26 11.13 12.11 -12.03
C ILE A 26 9.59 12.16 -12.03
N GLY A 27 8.95 11.88 -10.89
CA GLY A 27 7.50 11.99 -10.70
C GLY A 27 6.70 11.23 -11.77
N GLU A 28 5.94 11.97 -12.58
CA GLU A 28 5.06 11.44 -13.62
C GLU A 28 5.76 10.62 -14.71
N MET A 29 7.04 10.89 -14.97
CA MET A 29 7.82 10.12 -15.95
C MET A 29 8.01 8.67 -15.48
N GLY A 30 7.80 8.37 -14.20
CA GLY A 30 7.89 7.02 -13.65
C GLY A 30 6.87 6.03 -14.23
N LYS A 31 5.78 6.52 -14.84
CA LYS A 31 4.72 5.68 -15.43
C LYS A 31 5.23 4.72 -16.51
N ASP A 32 6.22 5.16 -17.29
CA ASP A 32 6.78 4.36 -18.38
C ASP A 32 7.80 3.30 -17.86
N TYR A 33 8.21 3.40 -16.60
CA TYR A 33 9.27 2.58 -16.01
C TYR A 33 8.80 1.62 -14.92
N ILE A 34 7.58 1.77 -14.39
CA ILE A 34 7.07 0.97 -13.27
C ILE A 34 7.16 -0.54 -13.54
N TYR A 35 6.80 -0.98 -14.75
CA TYR A 35 6.87 -2.40 -15.14
C TYR A 35 8.30 -2.93 -15.22
N ALA A 36 9.25 -2.08 -15.61
CA ALA A 36 10.65 -2.49 -15.72
C ALA A 36 11.29 -2.70 -14.34
N VAL A 37 10.83 -1.95 -13.32
CA VAL A 37 11.38 -2.01 -11.96
C VAL A 37 10.60 -2.95 -11.03
N ALA A 38 9.38 -3.34 -11.38
CA ALA A 38 8.54 -4.20 -10.54
C ALA A 38 9.24 -5.51 -10.11
N PRO A 39 9.90 -6.29 -10.99
CA PRO A 39 10.56 -7.54 -10.56
C PRO A 39 11.69 -7.32 -9.55
N LEU A 40 12.38 -6.18 -9.63
CA LEU A 40 13.44 -5.82 -8.68
C LEU A 40 12.84 -5.50 -7.31
N LEU A 41 11.74 -4.75 -7.29
CA LEU A 41 11.04 -4.39 -6.04
C LEU A 41 10.36 -5.61 -5.40
N GLU A 42 9.84 -6.54 -6.20
CA GLU A 42 9.31 -7.82 -5.71
C GLU A 42 10.36 -8.61 -4.93
N ASP A 43 11.54 -8.79 -5.54
CA ASP A 43 12.67 -9.48 -4.91
C ASP A 43 13.08 -8.78 -3.60
N ALA A 44 13.27 -7.46 -3.65
CA ALA A 44 13.68 -6.69 -2.49
C ALA A 44 12.64 -6.64 -1.36
N LEU A 45 11.34 -6.74 -1.67
CA LEU A 45 10.26 -6.81 -0.67
C LEU A 45 10.16 -8.19 0.01
N MET A 46 10.64 -9.25 -0.65
CA MET A 46 10.67 -10.60 -0.11
C MET A 46 11.97 -10.93 0.63
N ASP A 47 12.96 -10.05 0.58
CA ASP A 47 14.25 -10.27 1.23
C ASP A 47 14.11 -10.38 2.76
N ARG A 48 15.02 -11.14 3.38
CA ARG A 48 15.10 -11.29 4.84
C ARG A 48 15.57 -10.00 5.52
N ASP A 49 16.36 -9.18 4.84
CA ASP A 49 16.86 -7.93 5.35
C ASP A 49 15.74 -6.87 5.46
N LEU A 50 15.61 -6.32 6.67
CA LEU A 50 14.65 -5.27 6.96
C LEU A 50 14.97 -3.99 6.18
N VAL A 51 16.24 -3.71 5.89
CA VAL A 51 16.65 -2.49 5.17
C VAL A 51 16.22 -2.54 3.70
N HIS A 52 16.29 -3.70 3.07
CA HIS A 52 15.81 -3.92 1.70
C HIS A 52 14.31 -3.67 1.61
N ARG A 53 13.53 -4.28 2.51
CA ARG A 53 12.08 -4.12 2.55
C ARG A 53 11.67 -2.67 2.85
N GLN A 54 12.33 -2.04 3.83
CA GLN A 54 12.09 -0.64 4.17
C GLN A 54 12.33 0.29 2.97
N THR A 55 13.50 0.19 2.34
CA THR A 55 13.89 1.07 1.23
C THR A 55 12.99 0.84 0.01
N SER A 56 12.60 -0.40 -0.25
CA SER A 56 11.68 -0.74 -1.34
C SER A 56 10.28 -0.19 -1.11
N MET A 57 9.75 -0.24 0.12
CA MET A 57 8.46 0.38 0.45
C MET A 57 8.50 1.90 0.29
N SER A 58 9.62 2.55 0.65
CA SER A 58 9.81 3.99 0.38
C SER A 58 9.86 4.30 -1.12
N ALA A 59 10.56 3.49 -1.91
CA ALA A 59 10.56 3.64 -3.36
C ALA A 59 9.15 3.49 -3.96
N ILE A 60 8.39 2.49 -3.49
CA ILE A 60 7.01 2.25 -3.90
C ILE A 60 6.08 3.39 -3.51
N GLN A 61 6.27 4.01 -2.34
CA GLN A 61 5.54 5.21 -1.96
C GLN A 61 5.74 6.33 -3.00
N HIS A 62 6.99 6.60 -3.38
CA HIS A 62 7.30 7.63 -4.36
C HIS A 62 6.77 7.31 -5.74
N ILE A 63 6.87 6.04 -6.18
CA ILE A 63 6.28 5.57 -7.43
C ILE A 63 4.76 5.79 -7.41
N ALA A 64 4.06 5.34 -6.36
CA ALA A 64 2.61 5.43 -6.26
C ALA A 64 2.10 6.88 -6.29
N LEU A 65 2.82 7.80 -5.67
CA LEU A 65 2.51 9.23 -5.71
C LEU A 65 2.83 9.87 -7.07
N GLY A 66 3.96 9.49 -7.68
CA GLY A 66 4.40 10.04 -8.96
C GLY A 66 3.53 9.61 -10.15
N VAL A 67 3.06 8.35 -10.15
CA VAL A 67 2.27 7.78 -11.26
C VAL A 67 0.76 7.88 -11.05
N TYR A 68 0.31 8.61 -10.02
CA TYR A 68 -1.10 8.83 -9.76
C TYR A 68 -1.82 9.47 -10.97
N GLY A 69 -2.94 8.87 -11.37
CA GLY A 69 -3.76 9.37 -12.48
C GLY A 69 -3.26 9.00 -13.89
N PHE A 70 -2.22 8.18 -14.00
CA PHE A 70 -1.65 7.76 -15.30
C PHE A 70 -2.01 6.34 -15.74
N GLY A 71 -2.95 5.67 -15.07
CA GLY A 71 -3.41 4.34 -15.49
C GLY A 71 -2.49 3.18 -15.09
N CYS A 72 -1.70 3.33 -14.01
CA CYS A 72 -0.77 2.31 -13.51
C CYS A 72 -1.31 1.51 -12.31
N GLU A 73 -2.64 1.50 -12.11
CA GLU A 73 -3.27 0.89 -10.93
C GLU A 73 -3.05 -0.62 -10.85
N ASP A 74 -2.87 -1.30 -11.98
CA ASP A 74 -2.59 -2.73 -12.07
C ASP A 74 -1.19 -3.06 -11.51
N ALA A 75 -0.16 -2.36 -11.96
CA ALA A 75 1.20 -2.51 -11.46
C ALA A 75 1.32 -2.12 -9.98
N LEU A 76 0.64 -1.05 -9.56
CA LEU A 76 0.58 -0.66 -8.16
C LEU A 76 -0.17 -1.69 -7.29
N THR A 77 -1.28 -2.24 -7.78
CA THR A 77 -2.02 -3.31 -7.08
C THR A 77 -1.17 -4.58 -6.95
N HIS A 78 -0.41 -4.92 -8.00
CA HIS A 78 0.54 -6.02 -7.95
C HIS A 78 1.60 -5.80 -6.87
N LEU A 79 2.26 -4.63 -6.85
CA LEU A 79 3.25 -4.29 -5.83
C LEU A 79 2.63 -4.23 -4.41
N LEU A 80 1.39 -3.78 -4.26
CA LEU A 80 0.68 -3.78 -2.98
C LEU A 80 0.59 -5.20 -2.38
N ASN A 81 0.45 -6.24 -3.21
CA ASN A 81 0.42 -7.62 -2.71
C ASN A 81 1.74 -8.06 -2.07
N TYR A 82 2.86 -7.48 -2.48
CA TYR A 82 4.18 -7.73 -1.87
C TYR A 82 4.46 -6.80 -0.69
N VAL A 83 3.87 -5.60 -0.68
CA VAL A 83 3.94 -4.67 0.45
C VAL A 83 3.11 -5.19 1.63
N TRP A 84 1.89 -5.68 1.39
CA TRP A 84 0.91 -6.00 2.43
C TRP A 84 1.39 -6.99 3.52
N PRO A 85 2.15 -8.07 3.19
CA PRO A 85 2.70 -8.98 4.20
C PRO A 85 3.57 -8.31 5.28
N ASN A 86 4.14 -7.13 4.98
CA ASN A 86 4.96 -6.37 5.92
C ASN A 86 4.16 -5.65 7.01
N ILE A 87 2.82 -5.73 6.99
CA ILE A 87 1.93 -5.10 7.98
C ILE A 87 2.28 -5.47 9.42
N PHE A 88 2.77 -6.69 9.67
CA PHE A 88 3.06 -7.19 11.02
C PHE A 88 4.50 -6.97 11.50
N GLU A 89 5.29 -6.19 10.77
CA GLU A 89 6.64 -5.83 11.19
C GLU A 89 6.64 -5.00 12.48
N THR A 90 7.69 -5.17 13.27
CA THR A 90 7.83 -4.53 14.59
C THR A 90 8.85 -3.40 14.59
N SER A 91 9.78 -3.40 13.63
CA SER A 91 10.80 -2.36 13.50
C SER A 91 10.14 -1.00 13.19
N PRO A 92 10.37 0.05 14.00
CA PRO A 92 9.73 1.35 13.80
C PRO A 92 9.94 1.95 12.41
N HIS A 93 11.15 1.80 11.85
CA HIS A 93 11.48 2.33 10.53
C HIS A 93 10.76 1.60 9.39
N VAL A 94 10.64 0.27 9.50
CA VAL A 94 9.91 -0.56 8.53
C VAL A 94 8.42 -0.28 8.62
N VAL A 95 7.88 -0.14 9.83
CA VAL A 95 6.46 0.22 10.05
C VAL A 95 6.16 1.60 9.47
N GLN A 96 7.05 2.57 9.63
CA GLN A 96 6.87 3.89 9.04
C GLN A 96 6.90 3.84 7.51
N ALA A 97 7.84 3.09 6.92
CA ALA A 97 7.90 2.89 5.47
C ALA A 97 6.66 2.16 4.93
N PHE A 98 6.17 1.15 5.64
CA PHE A 98 4.91 0.47 5.32
C PHE A 98 3.75 1.46 5.33
N MET A 99 3.54 2.21 6.41
CA MET A 99 2.44 3.19 6.48
C MET A 99 2.55 4.26 5.40
N GLY A 100 3.76 4.75 5.09
CA GLY A 100 4.00 5.69 4.00
C GLY A 100 3.64 5.09 2.63
N SER A 101 4.01 3.83 2.37
CA SER A 101 3.62 3.13 1.14
C SER A 101 2.10 2.94 1.04
N ILE A 102 1.40 2.67 2.14
CA ILE A 102 -0.06 2.60 2.17
C ILE A 102 -0.70 3.95 1.85
N GLU A 103 -0.14 5.06 2.34
CA GLU A 103 -0.62 6.40 1.99
C GLU A 103 -0.42 6.72 0.51
N GLY A 104 0.74 6.36 -0.05
CA GLY A 104 1.02 6.48 -1.49
C GLY A 104 0.06 5.64 -2.32
N MET A 105 -0.16 4.38 -1.93
CA MET A 105 -1.09 3.47 -2.58
C MET A 105 -2.54 3.96 -2.49
N ARG A 106 -2.97 4.50 -1.34
CA ARG A 106 -4.30 5.11 -1.20
C ARG A 106 -4.56 6.18 -2.26
N VAL A 107 -3.54 6.98 -2.59
CA VAL A 107 -3.64 7.97 -3.69
C VAL A 107 -3.59 7.25 -5.03
N GLY A 108 -2.56 6.43 -5.27
CA GLY A 108 -2.30 5.79 -6.56
C GLY A 108 -3.41 4.85 -7.06
N ILE A 109 -3.92 3.94 -6.22
CA ILE A 109 -4.97 2.97 -6.60
C ILE A 109 -6.36 3.32 -6.03
N GLY A 110 -6.43 4.29 -5.12
CA GLY A 110 -7.66 4.73 -4.49
C GLY A 110 -7.96 4.11 -3.11
N PRO A 111 -8.72 4.80 -2.25
CA PRO A 111 -9.01 4.37 -0.87
C PRO A 111 -9.88 3.12 -0.80
N SER A 112 -10.73 2.88 -1.80
CA SER A 112 -11.62 1.72 -1.85
C SER A 112 -10.86 0.40 -1.89
N LYS A 113 -9.75 0.33 -2.64
CA LYS A 113 -8.92 -0.86 -2.72
C LYS A 113 -8.21 -1.12 -1.40
N ILE A 114 -7.60 -0.10 -0.79
CA ILE A 114 -6.95 -0.26 0.52
C ILE A 114 -7.96 -0.70 1.59
N LEU A 115 -9.17 -0.13 1.59
CA LEU A 115 -10.25 -0.57 2.49
C LEU A 115 -10.56 -2.06 2.30
N GLN A 116 -10.65 -2.56 1.06
CA GLN A 116 -10.90 -3.98 0.79
C GLN A 116 -9.83 -4.91 1.41
N TYR A 117 -8.56 -4.49 1.41
CA TYR A 117 -7.49 -5.24 2.08
C TYR A 117 -7.62 -5.13 3.61
N ALA A 118 -7.98 -3.96 4.14
CA ALA A 118 -8.10 -3.72 5.57
C ALA A 118 -9.31 -4.41 6.22
N LEU A 119 -10.44 -4.56 5.51
CA LEU A 119 -11.70 -5.08 6.07
C LEU A 119 -11.55 -6.43 6.79
N GLN A 120 -10.67 -7.30 6.30
CA GLN A 120 -10.47 -8.65 6.85
C GLN A 120 -9.90 -8.63 8.28
N GLY A 121 -9.09 -7.62 8.62
CA GLY A 121 -8.42 -7.54 9.92
C GLY A 121 -9.10 -6.66 10.97
N LEU A 122 -10.07 -5.82 10.59
CA LEU A 122 -10.71 -4.87 11.51
C LEU A 122 -11.40 -5.55 12.69
N PHE A 123 -12.14 -6.62 12.43
CA PHE A 123 -12.89 -7.38 13.44
C PHE A 123 -12.29 -8.76 13.71
N HIS A 124 -11.02 -8.98 13.35
CA HIS A 124 -10.34 -10.25 13.57
C HIS A 124 -10.27 -10.59 15.08
N PRO A 125 -10.45 -11.85 15.53
CA PRO A 125 -10.48 -12.21 16.96
C PRO A 125 -9.18 -11.89 17.73
N ALA A 126 -8.02 -11.99 17.07
CA ALA A 126 -6.74 -11.67 17.67
C ALA A 126 -6.53 -10.15 17.79
N ARG A 127 -6.28 -9.67 19.02
CA ARG A 127 -6.01 -8.25 19.31
C ARG A 127 -4.83 -7.69 18.51
N LYS A 128 -3.73 -8.45 18.43
CA LYS A 128 -2.52 -8.05 17.68
C LYS A 128 -2.82 -7.74 16.20
N VAL A 129 -3.77 -8.46 15.59
CA VAL A 129 -4.18 -8.19 14.21
C VAL A 129 -4.99 -6.91 14.13
N ARG A 130 -6.01 -6.77 14.99
CA ARG A 130 -6.86 -5.58 15.03
C ARG A 130 -6.06 -4.29 15.24
N ASP A 131 -5.12 -4.28 16.19
CA ASP A 131 -4.36 -3.08 16.54
C ASP A 131 -3.65 -2.47 15.31
N VAL A 132 -3.10 -3.31 14.41
CA VAL A 132 -2.43 -2.85 13.20
C VAL A 132 -3.42 -2.50 12.09
N TYR A 133 -4.44 -3.32 11.88
CA TYR A 133 -5.43 -3.08 10.82
C TYR A 133 -6.26 -1.82 11.08
N TRP A 134 -6.60 -1.53 12.34
CA TRP A 134 -7.24 -0.27 12.71
C TRP A 134 -6.32 0.93 12.48
N LYS A 135 -5.01 0.78 12.68
CA LYS A 135 -4.04 1.83 12.34
C LYS A 135 -4.06 2.14 10.85
N VAL A 136 -4.05 1.11 9.99
CA VAL A 136 -4.18 1.28 8.53
C VAL A 136 -5.49 1.96 8.16
N TYR A 137 -6.61 1.48 8.71
CA TYR A 137 -7.93 2.07 8.44
C TYR A 137 -7.99 3.55 8.84
N ASN A 138 -7.47 3.91 10.01
CA ASN A 138 -7.45 5.30 10.48
C ASN A 138 -6.68 6.21 9.53
N THR A 139 -5.53 5.76 9.02
CA THR A 139 -4.75 6.49 8.02
C THR A 139 -5.54 6.71 6.72
N VAL A 140 -6.22 5.67 6.21
CA VAL A 140 -7.05 5.80 5.00
C VAL A 140 -8.24 6.72 5.24
N TYR A 141 -8.90 6.59 6.39
CA TYR A 141 -10.06 7.37 6.79
C TYR A 141 -9.74 8.86 6.88
N ILE A 142 -8.61 9.21 7.52
CA ILE A 142 -8.14 10.61 7.60
C ILE A 142 -7.84 11.16 6.20
N GLY A 143 -7.26 10.35 5.31
CA GLY A 143 -6.82 10.80 3.99
C GLY A 143 -7.92 10.92 2.92
N ALA A 144 -8.97 10.10 2.97
CA ALA A 144 -10.07 10.13 2.00
C ALA A 144 -11.37 9.50 2.53
N GLN A 145 -11.94 10.10 3.58
CA GLN A 145 -13.20 9.68 4.19
C GLN A 145 -14.34 9.53 3.15
N ASP A 146 -14.56 10.55 2.32
CA ASP A 146 -15.68 10.56 1.35
C ASP A 146 -15.51 9.48 0.27
N GLY A 147 -14.27 9.24 -0.16
CA GLY A 147 -13.93 8.19 -1.13
C GLY A 147 -14.19 6.76 -0.62
N MET A 148 -14.36 6.57 0.69
CA MET A 148 -14.68 5.26 1.28
C MET A 148 -16.18 4.96 1.30
N ILE A 149 -17.05 5.98 1.22
CA ILE A 149 -18.52 5.82 1.25
C ILE A 149 -19.03 4.73 0.28
N PRO A 150 -18.64 4.72 -1.01
CA PRO A 150 -19.11 3.70 -1.95
C PRO A 150 -18.50 2.31 -1.71
N ALA A 151 -17.43 2.22 -0.92
CA ALA A 151 -16.66 1.00 -0.72
C ALA A 151 -17.00 0.24 0.58
N TYR A 152 -17.74 0.85 1.51
CA TYR A 152 -18.16 0.16 2.73
C TYR A 152 -19.06 -1.04 2.39
N PRO A 153 -18.81 -2.22 2.99
CA PRO A 153 -19.62 -3.40 2.75
C PRO A 153 -21.05 -3.18 3.28
N ARG A 154 -22.02 -3.82 2.63
CA ARG A 154 -23.39 -3.84 3.12
C ARG A 154 -23.47 -4.76 4.35
N VAL A 155 -23.84 -4.19 5.49
CA VAL A 155 -24.09 -4.95 6.72
C VAL A 155 -25.60 -5.10 6.90
N PRO A 156 -26.14 -6.33 7.02
CA PRO A 156 -27.56 -6.53 7.23
C PRO A 156 -27.98 -6.05 8.62
N ASN A 157 -29.24 -5.64 8.76
CA ASN A 157 -29.80 -5.28 10.07
C ASN A 157 -29.82 -6.50 11.00
N ASP A 158 -29.73 -6.24 12.30
CA ASP A 158 -29.98 -7.25 13.33
C ASP A 158 -31.32 -6.97 14.05
N GLN A 159 -31.65 -7.76 15.07
CA GLN A 159 -32.91 -7.58 15.82
C GLN A 159 -33.00 -6.25 16.58
N LYS A 160 -31.86 -5.60 16.86
CA LYS A 160 -31.74 -4.42 17.72
C LYS A 160 -31.39 -3.15 16.96
N ASN A 161 -30.73 -3.27 15.80
CA ASN A 161 -30.05 -2.21 15.10
C ASN A 161 -30.32 -2.25 13.59
N ASN A 162 -30.49 -1.06 13.01
CA ASN A 162 -30.58 -0.86 11.57
C ASN A 162 -29.23 -0.38 11.04
N TYR A 163 -28.56 -1.22 10.24
CA TYR A 163 -27.24 -0.97 9.66
C TYR A 163 -27.26 -0.70 8.15
N VAL A 164 -28.36 -1.02 7.46
CA VAL A 164 -28.51 -0.81 6.02
C VAL A 164 -28.68 0.68 5.70
N ARG A 165 -27.97 1.15 4.67
CA ARG A 165 -28.05 2.51 4.11
C ARG A 165 -29.05 2.52 2.94
N TYR A 166 -30.34 2.66 3.24
CA TYR A 166 -31.42 2.49 2.26
C TYR A 166 -31.42 3.54 1.14
N GLU A 167 -30.86 4.72 1.40
CA GLU A 167 -30.76 5.81 0.42
C GLU A 167 -29.91 5.43 -0.80
N LEU A 168 -28.97 4.49 -0.63
CA LEU A 168 -28.15 3.97 -1.71
C LEU A 168 -28.85 2.91 -2.57
N ASP A 169 -30.02 2.42 -2.15
CA ASP A 169 -30.81 1.40 -2.86
C ASP A 169 -31.89 2.02 -3.78
N TYR A 170 -32.04 3.35 -3.80
CA TYR A 170 -33.02 4.01 -4.67
C TYR A 170 -32.65 3.82 -6.15
N ILE A 171 -33.61 3.32 -6.92
CA ILE A 171 -33.57 3.25 -8.37
C ILE A 171 -34.72 4.13 -8.87
N LEU A 172 -34.38 5.23 -9.53
CA LEU A 172 -35.34 6.19 -10.09
C LEU A 172 -35.66 5.87 -11.55
#